data_AF-A0A2A4IZ67-F1
#
_entry.id   AF-A0A2A4IZ67-F1
#
_cell.length_a   1.000
_cell.length_b   1.000
_cell.length_c   1.000
_cell.angle_alpha   90.00
_cell.angle_beta   90.00
_cell.angle_gamma   90.00
#
_symmetry.space_group_name_H-M   'P 1'
#
loop_
_entity.id
_entity.type
_entity.pdbx_description
1 polymer ?
#
loop_
_entity_poly.entity_id
_entity_poly.type
_entity_poly.pdbx_seq_one_letter_code
_entity_poly.pdbx_strand_id
1 'polypeptide(L)'
;MGDDTDIKSLPLSCLPSKTRELLSCLLDTPKIIPNDGPVKLPRDWRGLAYLVNVSAEKAEYIKLQPQKTTEILQIWQKDHTATVGHLLSHLELLDRYDVYDDLCDDLRESIKRSELLVNRQNQIAINNNNNDEQKVFSAITYDDGPGYEQHYDAFVLYAKEDKHFVDELLRRMTAAGFQ
;
A
#
# COMPACT_ATOMS: atom_id res chain seq x y z
N MET A 1 -19.16 16.41 -0.72
CA MET A 1 -18.78 15.75 0.56
C MET A 1 -18.96 14.23 0.49
N GLY A 2 -18.78 13.58 -0.67
CA GLY A 2 -18.89 12.12 -0.81
C GLY A 2 -17.58 11.43 -1.24
N ASP A 3 -16.54 12.18 -1.61
CA ASP A 3 -15.29 11.65 -2.16
C ASP A 3 -14.29 11.22 -1.06
N ASP A 4 -14.33 11.87 0.11
CA ASP A 4 -13.36 11.59 1.19
C ASP A 4 -13.73 10.34 2.01
N THR A 5 -15.01 9.95 2.05
CA THR A 5 -15.46 8.76 2.79
C THR A 5 -14.88 7.48 2.17
N ASP A 6 -14.78 7.48 0.84
CA ASP A 6 -14.21 6.40 0.05
C ASP A 6 -12.72 6.23 0.37
N ILE A 7 -11.96 7.33 0.42
CA ILE A 7 -10.52 7.32 0.76
C ILE A 7 -10.27 6.82 2.18
N LYS A 8 -11.06 7.28 3.16
CA LYS A 8 -10.89 6.91 4.58
C LYS A 8 -11.10 5.42 4.84
N SER A 9 -11.89 4.76 4.00
CA SER A 9 -12.18 3.32 4.13
C SER A 9 -11.08 2.40 3.59
N LEU A 10 -10.14 2.94 2.81
CA LEU A 10 -9.07 2.15 2.20
C LEU A 10 -8.17 1.51 3.26
N PRO A 11 -7.84 0.22 3.14
CA PRO A 11 -6.82 -0.42 3.96
C PRO A 11 -5.44 0.23 3.75
N LEU A 12 -4.62 0.29 4.79
CA LEU A 12 -3.25 0.82 4.64
C LEU A 12 -2.37 -0.01 3.71
N SER A 13 -2.67 -1.30 3.54
CA SER A 13 -1.98 -2.18 2.60
C SER A 13 -2.08 -1.67 1.16
N CYS A 14 -3.20 -1.01 0.81
CA CYS A 14 -3.44 -0.49 -0.52
C CYS A 14 -2.68 0.81 -0.82
N LEU A 15 -1.97 1.41 0.14
CA LEU A 15 -1.22 2.64 -0.11
C LEU A 15 -0.12 2.41 -1.18
N PRO A 16 -0.10 3.21 -2.27
CA PRO A 16 0.93 3.13 -3.31
C PRO A 16 2.32 3.36 -2.74
N SER A 17 3.34 2.76 -3.37
CA SER A 17 4.74 2.94 -2.98
C SER A 17 5.15 4.41 -2.97
N LYS A 18 4.71 5.18 -3.98
CA LYS A 18 4.94 6.64 -4.07
C LYS A 18 4.37 7.39 -2.86
N THR A 19 3.17 7.04 -2.41
CA THR A 19 2.53 7.63 -1.23
C THR A 19 3.29 7.27 0.05
N ARG A 20 3.83 6.05 0.16
CA ARG A 20 4.66 5.63 1.30
C ARG A 20 6.00 6.38 1.35
N GLU A 21 6.60 6.64 0.19
CA GLU A 21 7.80 7.46 0.05
C GLU A 21 7.53 8.92 0.42
N LEU A 22 6.40 9.48 -0.01
CA LEU A 22 5.94 10.81 0.38
C LEU A 22 5.83 10.93 1.91
N LEU A 23 5.13 9.97 2.54
CA LEU A 23 4.98 9.94 4.00
C LEU A 23 6.34 9.85 4.71
N SER A 24 7.26 9.02 4.21
CA SER A 24 8.61 8.94 4.75
C SER A 24 9.36 10.27 4.64
N CYS A 25 9.28 10.97 3.50
CA CYS A 25 9.87 12.31 3.37
C CYS A 25 9.32 13.31 4.40
N LEU A 26 8.01 13.25 4.67
CA LEU A 26 7.32 14.21 5.52
C LEU A 26 7.40 13.91 7.03
N LEU A 27 7.57 12.65 7.42
CA LEU A 27 7.50 12.20 8.81
C LEU A 27 8.82 11.66 9.37
N ASP A 28 9.79 11.27 8.54
CA ASP A 28 11.08 10.76 9.05
C ASP A 28 11.97 11.86 9.62
N THR A 29 11.78 13.10 9.16
CA THR A 29 12.51 14.26 9.66
C THR A 29 12.09 14.60 11.10
N PRO A 30 13.01 14.56 12.09
CA PRO A 30 12.66 14.81 13.47
C PRO A 30 12.07 16.21 13.69
N LYS A 31 10.98 16.28 14.45
CA LYS A 31 10.38 17.55 14.90
C LYS A 31 10.67 17.74 16.39
N ILE A 32 11.18 18.93 16.72
CA ILE A 32 11.56 19.27 18.11
C ILE A 32 10.33 19.68 18.93
N ILE A 33 9.41 20.40 18.31
CA ILE A 33 8.20 20.90 18.96
C ILE A 33 7.16 19.76 18.96
N PRO A 34 6.69 19.31 20.13
CA PRO A 34 5.65 18.28 20.25
C PRO A 34 4.28 18.82 19.82
N ASN A 35 3.29 17.93 19.75
CA ASN A 35 1.90 18.32 19.56
C ASN A 35 1.33 19.08 20.79
N ASP A 36 0.19 19.73 20.59
CA ASP A 36 -0.52 20.48 21.61
C ASP A 36 -1.46 19.62 22.47
N GLY A 37 -1.49 18.30 22.22
CA GLY A 37 -2.24 17.33 23.00
C GLY A 37 -1.81 17.19 24.48
N PRO A 38 -2.62 16.46 25.28
CA PRO A 38 -2.34 16.23 26.71
C PRO A 38 -1.11 15.34 26.91
N VAL A 39 -0.95 14.34 26.05
CA VAL A 39 0.28 13.55 25.95
C VAL A 39 1.13 14.24 24.89
N LYS A 40 2.27 14.81 25.30
CA LYS A 40 3.20 15.51 24.39
C LYS A 40 3.93 14.51 23.50
N LEU A 41 3.36 14.26 22.33
CA LEU A 41 3.88 13.36 21.31
C LEU A 41 4.80 14.11 20.33
N PRO A 42 5.92 13.51 19.90
CA PRO A 42 6.72 14.03 18.80
C PRO A 42 5.91 14.05 17.50
N ARG A 43 5.99 15.13 16.72
CA ARG A 43 5.21 15.31 15.47
C ARG A 43 5.85 14.66 14.22
N ASP A 44 6.61 13.60 14.46
CA ASP A 44 7.34 12.81 13.46
C ASP A 44 7.02 11.32 13.63
N TRP A 45 7.74 10.46 12.90
CA TRP A 45 7.56 9.01 12.94
C TRP A 45 7.50 8.43 14.36
N ARG A 46 8.15 9.04 15.36
CA ARG A 46 8.14 8.55 16.74
C ARG A 46 6.77 8.66 17.38
N GLY A 47 6.06 9.76 17.12
CA GLY A 47 4.68 9.93 17.57
C GLY A 47 3.74 8.94 16.88
N LEU A 48 3.93 8.70 15.59
CA LEU A 48 3.18 7.69 14.86
C LEU A 48 3.44 6.29 15.43
N ALA A 49 4.69 5.92 15.67
CA ALA A 49 5.08 4.65 16.29
C ALA A 49 4.44 4.45 17.67
N TYR A 50 4.32 5.51 18.46
CA TYR A 50 3.61 5.47 19.74
C TYR A 50 2.12 5.20 19.56
N LEU A 51 1.45 5.91 18.65
CA LEU A 51 0.01 5.76 18.39
C LEU A 51 -0.35 4.37 17.87
N VAL A 52 0.52 3.74 17.08
CA VAL A 52 0.33 2.38 16.56
C VAL A 52 0.85 1.28 17.49
N ASN A 53 1.20 1.62 18.74
CA ASN A 53 1.68 0.70 19.78
C ASN A 53 2.93 -0.12 19.36
N VAL A 54 3.87 0.50 18.63
CA VAL A 54 5.17 -0.12 18.34
C VAL A 54 5.96 -0.23 19.64
N SER A 55 6.47 -1.43 19.95
CA SER A 55 7.28 -1.66 21.15
C SER A 55 8.59 -0.86 21.12
N ALA A 56 9.11 -0.51 22.29
CA ALA A 56 10.37 0.24 22.40
C ALA A 56 11.54 -0.46 21.70
N GLU A 57 11.61 -1.79 21.78
CA GLU A 57 12.62 -2.61 21.11
C GLU A 57 12.55 -2.46 19.58
N LYS A 58 11.34 -2.50 19.02
CA LYS A 58 11.12 -2.28 17.57
C LYS A 58 11.40 -0.83 17.18
N ALA A 59 11.06 0.13 18.03
CA ALA A 59 11.32 1.54 17.75
C ALA A 59 12.83 1.84 17.64
N GLU A 60 13.67 1.22 18.48
CA GLU A 60 15.14 1.35 18.35
C GLU A 60 15.66 0.67 17.08
N TYR A 61 15.07 -0.43 16.63
CA TYR A 61 15.40 -1.03 15.33
C TYR A 61 15.01 -0.11 14.16
N ILE A 62 13.79 0.43 14.17
CA ILE A 62 13.26 1.33 13.13
C ILE A 62 14.12 2.58 13.00
N LYS A 63 14.62 3.11 14.13
CA LYS A 63 15.51 4.28 14.16
C LYS A 63 16.78 4.11 13.30
N LEU A 64 17.26 2.87 13.15
CA LEU A 64 18.42 2.54 12.31
C LEU A 64 18.07 2.41 10.83
N GLN A 65 16.79 2.32 10.48
CA GLN A 65 16.33 2.15 9.11
C GLN A 65 16.30 3.48 8.34
N PRO A 66 16.54 3.45 7.02
CA PRO A 66 16.49 4.64 6.19
C PRO A 66 15.07 5.22 6.09
N GLN A 67 14.05 4.37 5.87
CA GLN A 67 12.63 4.75 5.74
C GLN A 67 11.82 4.34 6.96
N LYS A 68 11.81 5.17 7.99
CA LYS A 68 11.27 4.83 9.33
C LYS A 68 9.76 4.72 9.29
N THR A 69 9.11 5.68 8.63
CA THR A 69 7.67 5.71 8.47
C THR A 69 7.16 4.51 7.68
N THR A 70 7.84 4.13 6.58
CA THR A 70 7.49 2.92 5.82
C THR A 70 7.51 1.67 6.69
N GLU A 71 8.54 1.48 7.52
CA GLU A 71 8.62 0.34 8.46
C GLU A 71 7.47 0.31 9.48
N ILE A 72 7.08 1.48 9.99
CA ILE A 72 5.93 1.58 10.92
C ILE A 72 4.64 1.19 10.22
N LEU A 73 4.41 1.68 9.00
CA LEU A 73 3.24 1.31 8.19
C LEU A 73 3.22 -0.20 7.89
N GLN A 74 4.38 -0.81 7.65
CA GLN A 74 4.50 -2.25 7.44
C GLN A 74 4.19 -3.08 8.68
N ILE A 75 4.55 -2.59 9.87
CA ILE A 75 4.16 -3.22 11.12
C ILE A 75 2.66 -3.05 11.35
N TRP A 76 2.14 -1.85 11.10
CA TRP A 76 0.75 -1.51 11.37
C TRP A 76 -0.24 -2.23 10.44
N GLN A 77 0.08 -2.40 9.15
CA GLN A 77 -0.79 -3.11 8.20
C GLN A 77 -1.03 -4.59 8.53
N LYS A 78 -0.28 -5.18 9.48
CA LYS A 78 -0.56 -6.52 10.01
C LYS A 78 -1.85 -6.55 10.83
N ASP A 79 -2.29 -5.40 11.32
CA ASP A 79 -3.61 -5.22 11.89
C ASP A 79 -4.63 -4.99 10.75
N HIS A 80 -5.55 -5.92 10.58
CA HIS A 80 -6.59 -5.85 9.54
C HIS A 80 -7.57 -4.69 9.71
N THR A 81 -7.56 -4.02 10.86
CA THR A 81 -8.37 -2.82 11.09
C THR A 81 -7.67 -1.54 10.62
N ALA A 82 -6.40 -1.60 10.22
CA ALA A 82 -5.64 -0.41 9.85
C ALA A 82 -6.10 0.17 8.51
N THR A 83 -6.66 1.39 8.54
CA THR A 83 -7.20 2.10 7.37
C THR A 83 -6.50 3.44 7.19
N VAL A 84 -6.61 4.01 6.00
CA VAL A 84 -6.18 5.38 5.71
C VAL A 84 -6.89 6.37 6.62
N GLY A 85 -8.16 6.14 6.97
CA GLY A 85 -8.89 6.95 7.95
C GLY A 85 -8.20 6.97 9.32
N HIS A 86 -7.70 5.82 9.80
CA HIS A 86 -6.93 5.78 11.05
C HIS A 86 -5.61 6.55 10.94
N LEU A 87 -4.91 6.45 9.82
CA LEU A 87 -3.68 7.21 9.58
C LEU A 87 -3.95 8.72 9.59
N LEU A 88 -4.99 9.17 8.90
CA LEU A 88 -5.42 10.56 8.88
C LEU A 88 -5.75 11.07 10.30
N SER A 89 -6.48 10.29 11.10
CA SER A 89 -6.75 10.65 12.50
C SER A 89 -5.48 10.70 13.35
N HIS A 90 -4.49 9.84 13.10
CA HIS A 90 -3.20 9.94 13.78
C HIS A 90 -2.42 11.20 13.37
N LEU A 91 -2.48 11.62 12.10
CA LEU A 91 -1.86 12.87 11.66
C LEU A 91 -2.50 14.10 12.32
N GLU A 92 -3.82 14.11 12.49
CA GLU A 92 -4.53 15.15 13.25
C GLU A 92 -4.06 15.18 14.72
N LEU A 93 -3.96 14.01 15.38
CA LEU A 93 -3.46 13.91 16.76
C LEU A 93 -2.02 14.40 16.91
N LEU A 94 -1.21 14.31 15.85
CA LEU A 94 0.17 14.80 15.82
C LEU A 94 0.27 16.28 15.40
N ASP A 95 -0.83 16.99 15.19
CA ASP A 95 -0.87 18.35 14.64
C ASP A 95 -0.08 18.47 13.31
N ARG A 96 -0.18 17.45 12.45
CA ARG A 96 0.43 17.40 11.11
C ARG A 96 -0.61 17.56 10.01
N TYR A 97 -1.31 18.69 10.04
CA TYR A 97 -2.29 19.05 9.01
C TYR A 97 -1.67 19.22 7.62
N ASP A 98 -0.40 19.63 7.55
CA ASP A 98 0.37 19.69 6.29
C ASP A 98 0.45 18.30 5.62
N VAL A 99 0.77 17.27 6.40
CA VAL A 99 0.87 15.89 5.88
C VAL A 99 -0.50 15.31 5.58
N TYR A 100 -1.51 15.67 6.39
CA TYR A 100 -2.88 15.25 6.17
C TYR A 100 -3.36 15.70 4.79
N ASP A 101 -3.17 16.98 4.46
CA ASP A 101 -3.63 17.57 3.20
C ASP A 101 -2.85 16.99 2.02
N ASP A 102 -1.52 16.92 2.12
CA ASP A 102 -0.66 16.33 1.09
C ASP A 102 -1.02 14.86 0.80
N LEU A 103 -1.30 14.07 1.83
CA LEU A 103 -1.72 12.67 1.69
C LEU A 103 -3.07 12.56 1.00
N CYS A 104 -4.04 13.40 1.36
CA CYS A 104 -5.36 13.38 0.73
C CYS A 104 -5.25 13.73 -0.77
N ASP A 105 -4.43 14.72 -1.12
CA ASP A 105 -4.25 15.13 -2.50
C ASP A 105 -3.51 14.08 -3.33
N ASP A 106 -2.45 13.45 -2.81
CA ASP A 106 -1.75 12.34 -3.50
C ASP A 106 -2.69 11.15 -3.72
N LEU A 107 -3.50 10.76 -2.72
CA LEU A 107 -4.46 9.66 -2.87
C LEU A 107 -5.56 9.98 -3.89
N ARG A 108 -6.11 11.20 -3.87
CA ARG A 108 -7.08 11.64 -4.89
C ARG A 108 -6.47 11.61 -6.29
N GLU A 109 -5.20 11.96 -6.43
CA GLU A 109 -4.49 11.88 -7.69
C GLU A 109 -4.30 10.43 -8.15
N SER A 110 -3.85 9.54 -7.26
CA SER A 110 -3.68 8.11 -7.57
C SER A 110 -5.02 7.43 -7.93
N ILE A 111 -6.14 7.82 -7.31
CA ILE A 111 -7.48 7.35 -7.70
C ILE A 111 -7.84 7.83 -9.11
N LYS A 112 -7.57 9.11 -9.43
CA LYS A 112 -7.81 9.66 -10.79
C LYS A 112 -6.96 8.96 -11.84
N ARG A 113 -5.74 8.55 -11.48
CA ARG A 113 -4.83 7.77 -12.34
C ARG A 113 -5.19 6.29 -12.43
N SER A 114 -6.23 5.83 -11.73
CA SER A 114 -6.63 4.42 -11.62
C SER A 114 -5.55 3.52 -11.01
N GLU A 115 -4.59 4.09 -10.27
CA GLU A 115 -3.59 3.36 -9.49
C GLU A 115 -4.18 2.80 -8.19
N LEU A 116 -5.33 3.34 -7.75
CA LEU A 116 -6.08 2.91 -6.58
C LEU A 116 -7.53 2.64 -6.94
N LEU A 117 -7.93 1.38 -6.80
CA LEU A 117 -9.32 0.96 -6.92
C LEU A 117 -10.03 1.20 -5.59
N VAL A 118 -10.78 2.30 -5.51
CA VAL A 118 -11.73 2.47 -4.41
C VAL A 118 -13.01 1.75 -4.80
N ASN A 119 -13.49 0.86 -3.92
CA ASN A 119 -14.69 0.06 -4.15
C ASN A 119 -15.92 0.97 -4.34
N ARG A 120 -16.16 1.43 -5.57
CA ARG A 120 -17.47 1.93 -5.99
C ARG A 120 -18.41 0.74 -5.97
N GLN A 121 -19.36 0.78 -5.06
CA GLN A 121 -20.43 -0.19 -4.85
C GLN A 121 -20.82 -0.90 -6.17
N ASN A 122 -20.67 -2.23 -6.20
CA ASN A 122 -20.94 -3.20 -7.29
C ASN A 122 -19.71 -3.83 -7.97
N GLN A 123 -18.79 -4.39 -7.20
CA GLN A 123 -18.21 -5.67 -7.61
C GLN A 123 -18.72 -6.75 -6.68
N ILE A 124 -19.45 -7.68 -7.31
CA ILE A 124 -20.06 -8.87 -6.71
C ILE A 124 -19.02 -9.53 -5.82
N ALA A 125 -19.35 -9.71 -4.54
CA ALA A 125 -18.69 -10.70 -3.71
C ALA A 125 -18.86 -12.05 -4.41
N ILE A 126 -17.85 -12.46 -5.18
CA ILE A 126 -17.72 -13.86 -5.56
C ILE A 126 -17.32 -14.57 -4.27
N ASN A 127 -18.36 -14.98 -3.55
CA ASN A 127 -18.29 -15.87 -2.42
C ASN A 127 -17.78 -17.22 -2.96
N ASN A 128 -16.47 -17.35 -3.13
CA ASN A 128 -15.85 -18.66 -3.27
C ASN A 128 -15.81 -19.30 -1.89
N ASN A 129 -16.99 -19.73 -1.42
CA ASN A 129 -17.12 -20.87 -0.53
C ASN A 129 -16.67 -22.12 -1.30
N ASN A 130 -15.37 -22.22 -1.57
CA ASN A 130 -14.75 -23.47 -1.95
C ASN A 130 -13.90 -23.89 -0.76
N ASN A 131 -14.44 -24.85 -0.01
CA ASN A 131 -13.74 -25.66 0.97
C ASN A 131 -12.69 -26.55 0.29
N ASP A 132 -11.74 -25.96 -0.43
CA ASP A 132 -10.61 -26.67 -1.01
C ASP A 132 -9.33 -26.11 -0.40
N GLU A 133 -8.79 -26.90 0.51
CA GLU A 133 -7.39 -27.06 0.85
C GLU A 133 -6.49 -25.82 0.70
N GLN A 134 -5.96 -25.39 1.85
CA GLN A 134 -4.82 -24.47 2.01
C GLN A 134 -3.74 -24.61 0.92
N LYS A 135 -3.95 -24.00 -0.25
CA LYS A 135 -2.85 -23.50 -1.06
C LYS A 135 -2.47 -22.19 -0.43
N VAL A 136 -1.51 -22.28 0.49
CA VAL A 136 -0.72 -21.15 0.93
C VAL A 136 -0.22 -20.46 -0.33
N PHE A 137 -0.88 -19.37 -0.71
CA PHE A 137 -0.42 -18.50 -1.78
C PHE A 137 0.84 -17.84 -1.23
N SER A 138 1.99 -18.49 -1.43
CA SER A 138 3.27 -17.90 -1.06
C SER A 138 3.58 -16.84 -2.11
N ALA A 139 3.16 -15.61 -1.82
CA ALA A 139 3.65 -14.44 -2.53
C ALA A 139 5.17 -14.55 -2.66
N ILE A 140 5.68 -14.57 -3.89
CA ILE A 140 7.10 -14.69 -4.18
C ILE A 140 7.74 -13.30 -4.06
N THR A 141 6.96 -12.26 -4.31
CA THR A 141 7.33 -10.84 -4.24
C THR A 141 6.26 -10.03 -3.50
N TYR A 142 6.62 -8.83 -3.06
CA TYR A 142 5.74 -7.95 -2.30
C TYR A 142 4.44 -7.57 -3.05
N ASP A 143 4.47 -7.62 -4.39
CA ASP A 143 3.36 -7.24 -5.26
C ASP A 143 2.45 -8.43 -5.64
N ASP A 144 2.71 -9.64 -5.14
CA ASP A 144 1.86 -10.83 -5.39
C ASP A 144 0.65 -10.92 -4.43
N GLY A 145 0.41 -9.88 -3.64
CA GLY A 145 -0.68 -9.82 -2.66
C GLY A 145 -2.07 -9.60 -3.30
N PRO A 146 -3.16 -9.93 -2.57
CA PRO A 146 -4.50 -9.62 -3.03
C PRO A 146 -4.68 -8.10 -3.18
N GLY A 147 -5.00 -7.64 -4.39
CA GLY A 147 -5.23 -6.22 -4.72
C GLY A 147 -4.29 -5.64 -5.79
N TYR A 148 -3.25 -6.37 -6.20
CA TYR A 148 -2.35 -5.98 -7.29
C TYR A 148 -2.78 -6.62 -8.62
N GLU A 149 -2.89 -5.82 -9.68
CA GLU A 149 -3.10 -6.32 -11.04
C GLU A 149 -1.80 -6.97 -11.53
N GLN A 150 -1.85 -8.28 -11.78
CA GLN A 150 -0.67 -9.06 -12.15
C GLN A 150 -0.45 -8.98 -13.67
N HIS A 151 0.53 -8.18 -14.08
CA HIS A 151 1.01 -8.12 -15.46
C HIS A 151 2.31 -8.91 -15.58
N TYR A 152 2.37 -9.86 -16.52
CA TYR A 152 3.56 -10.66 -16.78
C TYR A 152 4.03 -10.45 -18.22
N ASP A 153 5.24 -9.90 -18.36
CA ASP A 153 5.93 -9.85 -19.65
C ASP A 153 6.65 -11.19 -19.91
N ALA A 154 6.26 -11.88 -20.98
CA ALA A 154 6.90 -13.12 -21.39
C ALA A 154 7.75 -12.90 -22.65
N PHE A 155 9.06 -13.16 -22.53
CA PHE A 155 9.97 -13.11 -23.68
C PHE A 155 10.31 -14.53 -24.15
N VAL A 156 10.13 -14.80 -25.45
CA VAL A 156 10.50 -16.06 -26.08
C VAL A 156 11.84 -15.90 -26.78
N LEU A 157 12.88 -16.55 -26.25
CA LEU A 157 14.18 -16.68 -26.90
C LEU A 157 14.14 -17.87 -27.86
N TYR A 158 14.54 -17.64 -29.12
CA TYR A 158 14.51 -18.69 -30.14
C TYR A 158 15.67 -18.53 -31.14
N ALA A 159 16.13 -19.65 -31.71
CA ALA A 159 17.08 -19.65 -32.81
C ALA A 159 16.35 -19.51 -34.16
N LYS A 160 17.05 -19.18 -35.24
CA LYS A 160 16.41 -18.91 -36.54
C LYS A 160 15.61 -20.11 -37.06
N GLU A 161 16.07 -21.31 -36.72
CA GLU A 161 15.48 -22.59 -37.07
C GLU A 161 14.12 -22.81 -36.38
N ASP A 162 13.90 -22.20 -35.21
CA ASP A 162 12.71 -22.38 -34.38
C ASP A 162 11.59 -21.37 -34.69
N LYS A 163 11.79 -20.47 -35.65
CA LYS A 163 10.88 -19.35 -35.95
C LYS A 163 9.44 -19.80 -36.18
N HIS A 164 9.25 -20.87 -36.94
CA HIS A 164 7.92 -21.40 -37.25
C HIS A 164 7.16 -21.88 -36.00
N PHE A 165 7.87 -22.45 -35.03
CA PHE A 165 7.27 -22.87 -33.77
C PHE A 165 6.85 -21.67 -32.92
N VAL A 166 7.69 -20.63 -32.86
CA VAL A 166 7.39 -19.40 -32.12
C VAL A 166 6.19 -18.67 -32.71
N ASP A 167 6.07 -18.62 -34.03
CA ASP A 167 4.93 -17.97 -34.69
C ASP A 167 3.61 -18.70 -34.38
N GLU A 168 3.62 -20.03 -34.34
CA GLU A 168 2.44 -20.81 -33.94
C GLU A 168 2.11 -20.65 -32.44
N LEU A 169 3.12 -20.58 -31.59
CA LEU A 169 2.96 -20.32 -30.15
C LEU A 169 2.28 -18.96 -29.92
N LEU A 170 2.81 -17.89 -30.53
CA LEU A 170 2.25 -16.54 -30.45
C LEU A 170 0.81 -16.50 -30.95
N ARG A 171 0.53 -17.13 -32.10
CA ARG A 171 -0.83 -17.21 -32.65
C ARG A 171 -1.82 -17.84 -31.68
N ARG A 172 -1.42 -18.93 -31.00
CA ARG A 172 -2.27 -19.60 -30.00
C ARG A 172 -2.46 -18.77 -28.74
N MET A 173 -1.42 -18.10 -28.28
CA MET A 173 -1.50 -17.20 -27.12
C MET A 173 -2.45 -16.04 -27.40
N THR A 174 -2.35 -15.39 -28.56
CA THR A 174 -3.29 -14.32 -28.95
C THR A 174 -4.73 -14.84 -29.06
N ALA A 175 -4.94 -16.02 -29.63
CA ALA A 175 -6.27 -16.62 -29.71
C ALA A 175 -6.87 -16.96 -28.34
N ALA A 176 -6.03 -17.22 -27.33
CA ALA A 176 -6.44 -17.45 -25.96
C ALA A 176 -6.60 -16.16 -25.13
N GLY A 177 -6.37 -14.99 -25.74
CA GLY A 177 -6.58 -13.68 -25.10
C GLY A 177 -5.35 -13.06 -24.46
N PHE A 178 -4.16 -13.63 -24.65
CA PHE A 178 -2.90 -13.01 -24.24
C PHE A 178 -2.49 -11.93 -25.27
N GLN A 179 -2.12 -10.74 -24.80
CA GLN A 179 -1.72 -9.61 -25.64
C GLN A 179 -0.20 -9.41 -25.62
#